data_AF-A0AB33BRJ6-F1
#
_entry.id   AF-A0AB33BRJ6-F1
#
_cell.length_a   1.000
_cell.length_b   1.000
_cell.length_c   1.000
_cell.angle_alpha   90.00
_cell.angle_beta   90.00
_cell.angle_gamma   90.00
#
_symmetry.space_group_name_H-M   'P 1'
#
loop_
_entity.id
_entity.type
_entity.pdbx_description
1 polymer ?
#
loop_
_entity_poly.entity_id
_entity_poly.type
_entity_poly.pdbx_seq_one_letter_code
_entity_poly.pdbx_strand_id
1 'polypeptide(L)'
;MTTPKRYELEDAQWDRIKGYFPPYRTGRPSSLDNRTALNAILWLMRSGAPWRDLPERYGSWKTVYSRFRAWVSSGLFEQVFLELIDDPDMENLSLDSTIVRAHQKATGAKKTPNVWSKIKLLD
;
A
#
# COMPACT_ATOMS: atom_id res chain seq x y z
N MET A 1 7.67 26.68 6.43
CA MET A 1 7.54 25.23 6.67
C MET A 1 6.33 25.05 7.57
N THR A 2 5.27 24.44 7.03
CA THR A 2 4.06 24.15 7.81
C THR A 2 4.26 22.79 8.45
N THR A 3 4.12 22.68 9.77
CA THR A 3 4.19 21.37 10.43
C THR A 3 3.04 20.50 9.92
N PRO A 4 3.32 19.31 9.35
CA PRO A 4 2.27 18.42 8.86
C PRO A 4 1.38 17.98 10.03
N LYS A 5 0.08 17.84 9.78
CA LYS A 5 -0.81 17.22 10.77
C LYS A 5 -0.57 15.72 10.80
N ARG A 6 -0.98 15.06 11.88
CA ARG A 6 -0.90 13.61 12.02
C ARG A 6 -1.45 12.91 10.76
N TYR A 7 -0.63 12.02 10.19
CA TYR A 7 -0.86 11.24 8.97
C TYR A 7 -0.75 11.97 7.63
N GLU A 8 -0.33 13.24 7.62
CA GLU A 8 -0.09 14.01 6.39
C GLU A 8 1.38 13.94 5.95
N LEU A 9 1.61 14.11 4.65
CA LEU A 9 2.96 14.17 4.10
C LEU A 9 3.70 15.45 4.47
N GLU A 10 4.99 15.30 4.74
CA GLU A 10 5.92 16.42 4.79
C GLU A 10 6.05 17.12 3.44
N ASP A 11 6.49 18.38 3.45
CA ASP A 11 6.74 19.14 2.22
C ASP A 11 7.78 18.44 1.34
N ALA A 12 8.84 17.89 1.93
CA ALA A 12 9.89 17.17 1.22
C ALA A 12 9.38 15.89 0.53
N GLN A 13 8.56 15.09 1.23
CA GLN A 13 7.94 13.90 0.66
C GLN A 13 6.99 14.26 -0.48
N TRP A 14 6.18 15.30 -0.30
CA TRP A 14 5.28 15.78 -1.34
C TRP A 14 6.04 16.22 -2.60
N ASP A 15 7.14 16.95 -2.44
CA ASP A 15 7.93 17.45 -3.57
C ASP A 15 8.52 16.34 -4.44
N ARG A 16 8.83 15.17 -3.86
CA ARG A 16 9.29 13.99 -4.59
C ARG A 16 8.19 13.37 -5.44
N ILE A 17 6.96 13.31 -4.93
CA ILE A 17 5.88 12.55 -5.57
C ILE A 17 4.90 13.38 -6.40
N LYS A 18 4.87 14.71 -6.23
CA LYS A 18 3.86 15.57 -6.87
C LYS A 18 3.81 15.43 -8.40
N GLY A 19 4.93 15.05 -9.03
CA GLY A 19 5.06 14.85 -10.48
C GLY A 19 4.33 13.61 -11.02
N TYR A 20 4.04 12.61 -10.19
CA TYR A 20 3.28 11.42 -10.61
C TYR A 20 1.78 11.67 -10.74
N PHE A 21 1.29 12.73 -10.09
CA PHE A 21 -0.13 13.04 -10.12
C PHE A 21 -0.52 13.61 -11.48
N PRO A 22 -1.61 13.11 -12.09
CA PRO A 22 -2.05 13.63 -13.37
C PRO A 22 -2.35 15.13 -13.22
N PRO A 23 -1.94 15.96 -14.20
CA PRO A 23 -2.36 17.34 -14.24
C PRO A 23 -3.89 17.39 -14.31
N TYR A 24 -4.48 18.47 -13.81
CA TYR A 24 -5.92 18.64 -13.79
C TYR A 24 -6.46 18.67 -15.23
N ARG A 25 -6.83 17.51 -15.78
CA ARG A 25 -7.26 17.37 -17.17
C ARG A 25 -8.75 17.05 -17.24
N THR A 26 -9.47 18.03 -17.78
CA THR A 26 -10.86 18.01 -18.29
C THR A 26 -12.00 18.07 -17.27
N GLY A 27 -12.90 19.06 -17.47
CA GLY A 27 -14.11 19.30 -16.67
C GLY A 27 -14.01 20.45 -15.65
N ARG A 28 -15.07 20.66 -14.86
CA ARG A 28 -15.06 21.63 -13.75
C ARG A 28 -13.90 21.27 -12.81
N PRO A 29 -13.01 22.21 -12.47
CA PRO A 29 -11.97 21.95 -11.50
C PRO A 29 -12.60 21.42 -10.20
N SER A 30 -12.23 20.22 -9.79
CA SER A 30 -12.37 19.78 -8.42
C SER A 30 -11.55 20.78 -7.64
N SER A 31 -12.22 21.51 -6.77
CA SER A 31 -11.59 22.44 -5.85
C SER A 31 -10.55 21.76 -4.95
N LEU A 32 -10.53 20.43 -4.91
CA LEU A 32 -9.61 19.66 -4.09
C LEU A 32 -8.25 19.52 -4.77
N ASP A 33 -7.21 20.02 -4.13
CA ASP A 33 -5.82 19.83 -4.52
C ASP A 33 -5.37 18.35 -4.39
N ASN A 34 -4.39 17.92 -5.19
CA ASN A 34 -3.89 16.53 -5.20
C ASN A 34 -3.25 16.15 -3.86
N ARG A 35 -2.46 17.03 -3.25
CA ARG A 35 -1.86 16.79 -1.93
C ARG A 35 -2.94 16.60 -0.88
N THR A 36 -3.96 17.46 -0.90
CA THR A 36 -5.08 17.37 0.05
C THR A 36 -5.83 16.05 -0.10
N ALA A 37 -6.11 15.61 -1.33
CA ALA A 37 -6.76 14.32 -1.57
C ALA A 37 -5.89 13.13 -1.12
N LEU A 38 -4.58 13.18 -1.34
CA LEU A 38 -3.67 12.14 -0.89
C LEU A 38 -3.58 12.09 0.64
N ASN A 39 -3.42 13.24 1.29
CA ASN A 39 -3.43 13.36 2.76
C ASN A 39 -4.72 12.83 3.36
N ALA A 40 -5.87 13.06 2.72
CA ALA A 40 -7.15 12.51 3.14
C ALA A 40 -7.18 10.96 3.10
N ILE A 41 -6.63 10.38 2.02
CA ILE A 41 -6.53 8.93 1.83
C ILE A 41 -5.56 8.33 2.85
N LEU A 42 -4.40 8.94 3.07
CA LEU A 42 -3.42 8.52 4.08
C LEU A 42 -4.04 8.56 5.49
N TRP A 43 -4.79 9.62 5.81
CA TRP A 43 -5.51 9.71 7.08
C TRP A 43 -6.53 8.59 7.24
N LEU A 44 -7.31 8.25 6.20
CA LEU A 44 -8.27 7.15 6.23
C LEU A 44 -7.57 5.80 6.42
N MET A 45 -6.52 5.53 5.64
CA MET A 45 -5.77 4.27 5.70
C MET A 45 -5.10 4.07 7.06
N ARG A 46 -4.58 5.14 7.67
CA ARG A 46 -3.90 5.06 8.97
C ARG A 46 -4.84 5.07 10.17
N SER A 47 -5.98 5.75 10.07
CA SER A 47 -6.97 5.79 11.15
C SER A 47 -7.93 4.59 11.14
N GLY A 48 -8.15 3.97 9.98
CA GLY A 48 -9.19 2.94 9.80
C GLY A 48 -10.62 3.47 9.89
N ALA A 49 -10.81 4.80 9.94
CA ALA A 49 -12.13 5.42 10.02
C ALA A 49 -12.95 5.15 8.75
N PRO A 50 -14.28 5.07 8.86
CA PRO A 50 -15.13 4.92 7.68
C PRO A 50 -15.07 6.21 6.84
N TRP A 51 -15.23 6.07 5.52
CA TRP A 51 -15.16 7.19 4.57
C TRP A 51 -16.05 8.39 4.93
N ARG A 52 -17.22 8.15 5.55
CA ARG A 52 -18.16 9.21 5.94
C ARG A 52 -17.66 10.08 7.10
N ASP A 53 -16.70 9.56 7.87
CA ASP A 53 -16.12 10.26 9.02
C ASP A 53 -14.86 11.03 8.62
N LEU A 54 -14.59 11.15 7.31
CA LEU A 54 -13.49 11.95 6.81
C LEU A 54 -13.61 13.39 7.33
N PRO A 55 -12.56 13.93 7.99
CA PRO A 55 -12.58 15.29 8.50
C PRO A 55 -12.83 16.33 7.40
N GLU A 56 -13.68 17.31 7.70
CA GLU A 56 -14.10 18.36 6.75
C GLU A 56 -12.92 19.15 6.16
N ARG A 57 -11.77 19.23 6.86
CA ARG A 57 -10.53 19.85 6.35
C ARG A 57 -10.03 19.24 5.04
N TYR A 58 -10.41 18.00 4.73
CA TYR A 58 -10.05 17.30 3.50
C TYR A 58 -11.10 17.44 2.39
N GLY A 59 -12.19 18.15 2.66
CA GLY A 59 -13.31 18.31 1.76
C GLY A 59 -14.25 17.10 1.72
N SER A 60 -15.04 17.02 0.66
CA SER A 60 -16.08 15.99 0.51
C SER A 60 -15.49 14.59 0.35
N TRP A 61 -15.90 13.67 1.23
CA TRP A 61 -15.49 12.26 1.16
C TRP A 61 -15.82 11.60 -0.18
N LYS A 62 -16.91 12.03 -0.87
CA LYS A 62 -17.28 11.52 -2.20
C LYS A 62 -16.23 11.87 -3.25
N THR A 63 -15.70 13.10 -3.18
CA THR A 63 -14.65 13.57 -4.09
C THR A 63 -13.35 12.83 -3.83
N VAL A 64 -12.98 12.66 -2.56
CA VAL A 64 -11.77 11.88 -2.18
C VAL A 64 -11.90 10.42 -2.64
N TYR A 65 -13.05 9.79 -2.41
CA TYR A 65 -13.30 8.41 -2.85
C TYR A 65 -13.24 8.26 -4.37
N SER A 66 -13.82 9.19 -5.12
CA SER A 66 -13.75 9.19 -6.59
C SER A 66 -12.30 9.28 -7.08
N ARG A 67 -11.46 10.11 -6.44
CA ARG A 67 -10.02 10.17 -6.75
C ARG A 67 -9.28 8.90 -6.38
N PHE A 68 -9.52 8.38 -5.18
CA PHE A 68 -8.93 7.12 -4.75
C PHE A 68 -9.20 6.02 -5.77
N ARG A 69 -10.45 5.85 -6.21
CA ARG A 69 -10.83 4.88 -7.24
C ARG A 69 -10.08 5.09 -8.55
N ALA A 70 -9.97 6.33 -9.02
CA ALA A 70 -9.24 6.65 -10.25
C ALA A 70 -7.74 6.33 -10.12
N TRP A 71 -7.10 6.69 -9.01
CA TRP A 71 -5.67 6.47 -8.77
C TRP A 71 -5.32 5.00 -8.54
N VAL A 72 -6.20 4.23 -7.90
CA VAL A 72 -6.07 2.77 -7.85
C VAL A 72 -6.09 2.19 -9.25
N SER A 73 -7.06 2.58 -10.09
CA SER A 73 -7.17 2.04 -11.45
C SER A 73 -6.00 2.45 -12.36
N SER A 74 -5.33 3.56 -12.09
CA SER A 74 -4.18 4.02 -12.86
C SER A 74 -2.84 3.47 -12.36
N GLY A 75 -2.83 2.72 -11.25
CA GLY A 75 -1.58 2.26 -10.62
C GLY A 75 -0.75 3.37 -9.97
N LEU A 76 -1.32 4.56 -9.74
CA LEU A 76 -0.57 5.72 -9.23
C LEU A 76 0.04 5.44 -7.85
N PHE A 77 -0.68 4.70 -7.00
CA PHE A 77 -0.19 4.37 -5.67
C PHE A 77 1.10 3.56 -5.69
N GLU A 78 1.26 2.63 -6.64
CA GLU A 78 2.48 1.82 -6.75
C GLU A 78 3.70 2.71 -7.04
N GLN A 79 3.56 3.68 -7.95
CA GLN A 79 4.63 4.64 -8.26
C GLN A 79 4.98 5.51 -7.05
N VAL A 80 3.96 6.01 -6.35
CA VAL A 80 4.14 6.83 -5.14
C VAL A 80 4.80 6.03 -4.01
N PHE A 81 4.38 4.78 -3.79
CA PHE A 81 4.95 3.93 -2.74
C PHE A 81 6.40 3.57 -3.03
N LEU A 82 6.74 3.25 -4.28
CA LEU A 82 8.12 2.95 -4.67
C LEU A 82 9.04 4.16 -4.45
N GLU A 83 8.56 5.37 -4.72
CA GLU A 83 9.36 6.59 -4.48
C GLU A 83 9.56 6.87 -2.98
N LEU A 84 8.59 6.57 -2.12
CA LEU A 84 8.63 6.89 -0.70
C LEU A 84 9.17 5.78 0.21
N ILE A 85 9.53 4.61 -0.33
CA ILE A 85 9.91 3.43 0.47
C ILE A 85 11.20 3.62 1.31
N ASP A 86 12.10 4.51 0.87
CA ASP A 86 13.39 4.78 1.53
C ASP A 86 13.29 5.81 2.66
N ASP A 87 12.14 6.47 2.82
CA ASP A 87 11.86 7.43 3.90
C ASP A 87 10.55 7.06 4.62
N PRO A 88 10.46 5.85 5.22
CA PRO A 88 9.29 5.49 5.99
C PRO A 88 9.28 6.30 7.30
N ASP A 89 8.16 6.94 7.60
CA ASP A 89 7.97 7.65 8.87
C ASP A 89 7.97 6.71 10.09
N MET A 90 8.00 5.39 9.88
CA MET A 90 8.03 4.29 10.87
C MET A 90 6.90 4.32 11.92
N GLU A 91 6.03 5.34 11.90
CA GLU A 91 4.87 5.48 12.80
C GLU A 91 3.83 4.40 12.55
N ASN A 92 3.82 3.78 11.37
CA ASN A 92 2.89 2.72 11.03
C ASN A 92 3.56 1.66 10.14
N LEU A 93 4.18 0.67 10.79
CA LEU A 93 4.78 -0.49 10.16
C LEU A 93 3.72 -1.61 10.04
N SER A 94 3.09 -1.73 8.87
CA SER A 94 2.22 -2.89 8.57
C SER A 94 3.07 -4.11 8.24
N LEU A 95 3.39 -4.91 9.26
CA LEU A 95 4.00 -6.23 9.11
C LEU A 95 2.90 -7.28 8.90
N ASP A 96 2.66 -7.69 7.66
CA ASP A 96 1.73 -8.79 7.37
C ASP A 96 2.49 -10.13 7.39
N SER A 97 2.45 -10.84 8.52
CA SER A 97 2.97 -12.22 8.57
C SER A 97 1.91 -13.19 8.04
N THR A 98 2.23 -13.94 6.99
CA THR A 98 1.42 -15.10 6.56
C THR A 98 1.97 -16.37 7.19
N ILE A 99 1.26 -16.90 8.19
CA ILE A 99 1.57 -18.21 8.80
C ILE A 99 0.61 -19.25 8.23
N VAL A 100 1.13 -20.18 7.42
CA VAL A 100 0.42 -21.40 7.04
C VAL A 100 0.81 -22.50 8.02
N ARG A 101 -0.12 -22.94 8.88
CA ARG A 101 0.11 -24.10 9.74
C ARG A 101 0.13 -25.36 8.86
N ALA A 102 1.27 -26.05 8.84
CA ALA A 102 1.35 -27.37 8.24
C ALA A 102 0.48 -28.36 9.05
N HIS A 103 -0.25 -29.23 8.36
CA HIS A 103 -0.96 -30.33 9.02
C HIS A 103 0.05 -31.20 9.77
N GLN A 104 -0.30 -31.74 10.95
CA GLN A 104 0.55 -32.66 11.73
C GLN A 104 1.07 -33.90 10.96
N LYS A 105 0.56 -34.17 9.75
CA LYS A 105 0.98 -35.27 8.87
C LYS A 105 1.84 -34.81 7.68
N ALA A 106 2.27 -33.54 7.67
CA ALA A 106 3.13 -32.98 6.63
C ALA A 106 4.60 -33.42 6.75
N THR A 107 4.96 -34.15 7.81
CA THR A 107 6.23 -34.87 7.90
C THR A 107 6.24 -35.96 6.83
N GLY A 108 6.90 -35.68 5.71
CA GLY A 108 7.12 -36.66 4.65
C GLY A 108 7.72 -37.94 5.22
N ALA A 109 7.25 -39.09 4.71
CA ALA A 109 7.83 -40.39 5.06
C ALA A 109 9.34 -40.38 4.77
N LYS A 110 10.15 -40.93 5.68
CA LYS A 110 11.58 -41.14 5.42
C LYS A 110 11.71 -41.93 4.11
N LYS A 111 12.42 -41.40 3.11
CA LYS A 111 12.82 -42.17 1.94
C LYS A 111 13.73 -43.29 2.41
N THR A 112 13.18 -44.48 2.61
CA THR A 112 13.98 -45.70 2.66
C THR A 112 14.56 -45.90 1.26
N PRO A 113 15.88 -46.09 1.11
CA PRO A 113 16.46 -46.55 -0.15
C PRO A 113 15.68 -47.78 -0.59
N ASN A 114 15.08 -47.72 -1.76
CA ASN A 114 14.43 -48.87 -2.36
C ASN A 114 15.48 -49.97 -2.51
N VAL A 115 15.15 -51.20 -2.10
CA VAL A 115 16.07 -52.35 -2.17
C VAL A 115 16.64 -52.52 -3.59
N TRP A 116 15.86 -52.12 -4.59
CA TRP A 116 16.23 -52.08 -6.01
C TRP A 116 17.36 -51.11 -6.39
N SER A 117 17.68 -50.08 -5.57
CA SER A 117 18.83 -49.20 -5.83
C SER A 117 20.17 -49.85 -5.52
N LYS A 118 20.21 -50.92 -4.72
CA LYS A 118 21.43 -51.72 -4.49
C LYS A 118 21.70 -52.75 -5.58
N ILE A 119 20.65 -53.17 -6.32
CA ILE A 119 20.78 -54.21 -7.35
C ILE A 119 21.40 -53.64 -8.65
N LYS A 120 21.29 -52.33 -8.90
CA LYS A 120 21.84 -51.67 -10.10
C LYS A 120 23.35 -51.35 -10.08
N LEU A 121 24.11 -51.85 -9.11
CA LEU A 121 25.57 -51.65 -9.03
C LEU A 121 26.38 -52.94 -9.21
N LEU A 122 25.72 -54.02 -9.63
CA LEU A 122 26.33 -55.29 -9.99
C LEU A 122 25.78 -55.69 -11.37
N ASP A 123 26.24 -55.00 -12.41
CA ASP A 123 26.32 -55.42 -13.81
C ASP A 123 27.14 -54.38 -14.60
#